data_AF-A0A3D0GP23-F1
#
_entry.id   AF-A0A3D0GP23-F1
#
_cell.length_a   1.000
_cell.length_b   1.000
_cell.length_c   1.000
_cell.angle_alpha   90.00
_cell.angle_beta   90.00
_cell.angle_gamma   90.00
#
_symmetry.space_group_name_H-M   'P 1'
#
loop_
_entity.id
_entity.type
_entity.pdbx_description
1 polymer ?
#
loop_
_entity_poly.entity_id
_entity_poly.type
_entity_poly.pdbx_seq_one_letter_code
_entity_poly.pdbx_strand_id
1 'polypeptide(L)'
;GLSLLFLGGIDIQVDNQSLDAPNRFVYKGCMLSGVPNLTYAMGYTNASWTLKCDLTHRYFNRLLTYMKAQNRDSFVPGEPDNTDATEGFLDLNSGYIKRYEHELPKQSTQSPWKLHQNYFKDWWALRRNPANDVGLTFR
;
A
#
# COMPACT_ATOMS: atom_id res chain seq x y z
N GLY A 1 -1.16 27.60 0.76
CA GLY A 1 -1.76 26.44 1.44
C GLY A 1 -0.88 25.23 1.22
N LEU A 2 -1.02 24.18 2.03
CA LEU A 2 -0.27 22.93 1.85
C LEU A 2 -0.84 22.12 0.67
N SER A 3 0.04 21.62 -0.19
CA SER A 3 -0.29 20.65 -1.25
C SER A 3 0.19 19.27 -0.84
N LEU A 4 -0.65 18.25 -1.01
CA LEU A 4 -0.29 16.89 -0.67
C LEU A 4 0.22 16.18 -1.93
N LEU A 5 1.40 15.58 -1.84
CA LEU A 5 2.01 14.82 -2.94
C LEU A 5 2.09 13.36 -2.54
N PHE A 6 1.32 12.50 -3.23
CA PHE A 6 1.44 11.06 -3.02
C PHE A 6 2.86 10.60 -3.34
N LEU A 7 3.46 9.83 -2.44
CA LEU A 7 4.87 9.38 -2.51
C LEU A 7 5.88 10.51 -2.76
N GLY A 8 5.58 11.73 -2.29
CA GLY A 8 6.46 12.87 -2.48
C GLY A 8 6.53 13.41 -3.91
N GLY A 9 5.62 12.99 -4.79
CA GLY A 9 5.53 13.49 -6.18
C GLY A 9 6.48 12.77 -7.15
N ILE A 10 6.93 11.56 -6.81
CA ILE A 10 7.70 10.71 -7.73
C ILE A 10 6.82 10.40 -8.95
N ASP A 11 7.34 10.65 -10.16
CA ASP A 11 6.71 10.22 -11.41
C ASP A 11 6.95 8.71 -11.58
N ILE A 12 5.93 7.92 -11.24
CA ILE A 12 5.94 6.47 -11.40
C ILE A 12 5.29 6.12 -12.73
N GLN A 13 5.95 5.28 -13.51
CA GLN A 13 5.42 4.76 -14.76
C GLN A 13 5.44 3.23 -14.77
N VAL A 14 4.38 2.62 -15.28
CA VAL A 14 4.27 1.17 -15.52
C VAL A 14 3.98 0.98 -16.99
N ASP A 15 4.82 0.22 -17.70
CA ASP A 15 4.69 -0.02 -19.14
C ASP A 15 4.54 1.29 -19.96
N ASN A 16 5.34 2.30 -19.61
CA ASN A 16 5.33 3.67 -20.19
C ASN A 16 4.03 4.47 -19.95
N GLN A 17 3.17 4.03 -19.02
CA GLN A 17 1.99 4.77 -18.61
C GLN A 17 2.21 5.37 -17.22
N SER A 18 1.97 6.67 -17.08
CA SER A 18 1.99 7.34 -15.77
C SER A 18 1.00 6.70 -14.81
N LEU A 19 1.41 6.58 -13.55
CA LEU A 19 0.60 5.99 -12.49
C LEU A 19 -0.61 6.89 -12.20
N ASP A 20 -1.79 6.36 -12.46
CA ASP A 20 -3.06 6.93 -12.01
C ASP A 20 -3.40 6.43 -10.59
N ALA A 21 -2.79 7.05 -9.57
CA ALA A 21 -2.95 6.64 -8.17
C ALA A 21 -4.42 6.59 -7.70
N PRO A 22 -5.29 7.58 -8.01
CA PRO A 22 -6.72 7.55 -7.65
C PRO A 22 -7.48 6.31 -8.10
N ASN A 23 -7.05 5.67 -9.17
CA ASN A 23 -7.69 4.45 -9.68
C ASN A 23 -7.04 3.16 -9.18
N ARG A 24 -6.12 3.24 -8.21
CA ARG A 24 -5.48 2.08 -7.59
C ARG A 24 -5.89 1.90 -6.13
N PHE A 25 -5.72 0.67 -5.64
CA PHE A 25 -5.98 0.29 -4.27
C PHE A 25 -4.68 0.09 -3.51
N VAL A 26 -4.63 0.66 -2.31
CA VAL A 26 -3.58 0.37 -1.35
C VAL A 26 -3.60 -1.11 -1.00
N TYR A 27 -2.44 -1.74 -0.89
CA TYR A 27 -2.30 -3.12 -0.44
C TYR A 27 -1.41 -3.18 0.80
N LYS A 28 -1.94 -3.74 1.90
CA LYS A 28 -1.33 -3.81 3.25
C LYS A 28 -0.80 -2.47 3.81
N GLY A 29 -1.23 -1.34 3.24
CA GLY A 29 -0.71 -0.03 3.58
C GLY A 29 0.73 0.23 3.14
N CYS A 30 1.29 -0.59 2.25
CA CYS A 30 2.69 -0.47 1.84
C CYS A 30 2.97 -0.82 0.36
N MET A 31 1.94 -1.17 -0.41
CA MET A 31 2.02 -1.44 -1.86
C MET A 31 0.81 -0.84 -2.57
N LEU A 32 0.78 -0.91 -3.90
CA LEU A 32 -0.30 -0.35 -4.72
C LEU A 32 -0.74 -1.34 -5.80
N SER A 33 -2.04 -1.58 -5.94
CA SER A 33 -2.60 -2.51 -6.91
C SER A 33 -2.15 -2.20 -8.33
N GLY A 34 -1.83 -3.25 -9.09
CA GLY A 34 -1.36 -3.13 -10.47
C GLY A 34 0.04 -2.54 -10.65
N VAL A 35 0.74 -2.14 -9.57
CA VAL A 35 2.09 -1.59 -9.65
C VAL A 35 3.13 -2.65 -9.27
N PRO A 36 3.95 -3.13 -10.21
CA PRO A 36 4.95 -4.14 -9.94
C PRO A 36 6.10 -3.59 -9.08
N ASN A 37 6.61 -4.42 -8.17
CA ASN A 37 7.83 -4.17 -7.41
C ASN A 37 7.85 -2.89 -6.55
N LEU A 38 6.69 -2.25 -6.34
CA LEU A 38 6.58 -1.06 -5.52
C LEU A 38 6.29 -1.44 -4.06
N THR A 39 7.17 -1.01 -3.15
CA THR A 39 6.85 -0.88 -1.73
C THR A 39 7.14 0.52 -1.22
N TYR A 40 6.34 0.99 -0.27
CA TYR A 40 6.54 2.28 0.40
C TYR A 40 6.15 2.17 1.88
N ALA A 41 6.70 3.06 2.70
CA ALA A 41 6.39 3.13 4.11
C ALA A 41 5.53 4.37 4.39
N MET A 42 4.26 4.15 4.71
CA MET A 42 3.36 5.17 5.24
C MET A 42 3.14 4.91 6.72
N GLY A 43 3.40 5.90 7.57
CA GLY A 43 3.28 5.74 9.02
C GLY A 43 1.86 5.86 9.57
N TYR A 44 1.75 5.73 10.88
CA TYR A 44 0.50 5.93 11.60
C TYR A 44 0.21 7.41 11.80
N THR A 45 -1.06 7.78 11.74
CA THR A 45 -1.52 9.12 12.13
C THR A 45 -1.74 9.24 13.63
N ASN A 46 -1.91 8.11 14.33
CA ASN A 46 -2.23 8.02 15.76
C ASN A 46 -1.12 7.35 16.60
N ALA A 47 0.01 7.00 16.00
CA ALA A 47 1.12 6.33 16.67
C ALA A 47 2.46 6.68 16.00
N SER A 48 3.56 6.15 16.52
CA SER A 48 4.90 6.43 15.96
C SER A 48 5.02 5.96 14.52
N TRP A 49 5.50 6.85 13.65
CA TRP A 49 5.82 6.55 12.26
C TRP A 49 6.83 5.41 12.12
N THR A 50 7.82 5.37 13.02
CA THR A 50 8.91 4.36 12.99
C THR A 50 8.41 2.94 13.21
N LEU A 51 7.29 2.74 13.93
CA LEU A 51 6.71 1.41 14.14
C LEU A 51 6.24 0.79 12.82
N LYS A 52 5.50 1.55 12.01
CA LYS A 52 4.98 1.07 10.74
C LYS A 52 6.11 0.86 9.73
N CYS A 53 7.12 1.75 9.73
CA CYS A 53 8.32 1.58 8.91
C CYS A 53 9.05 0.26 9.20
N ASP A 54 9.25 -0.09 10.48
CA ASP A 54 9.88 -1.37 10.87
C ASP A 54 9.07 -2.58 10.39
N LEU A 55 7.74 -2.56 10.55
CA LEU A 55 6.88 -3.64 10.06
C LEU A 55 6.95 -3.80 8.53
N THR A 56 6.88 -2.69 7.80
CA THR A 56 6.98 -2.68 6.33
C THR A 56 8.32 -3.22 5.87
N HIS A 57 9.43 -2.76 6.45
CA HIS A 57 10.77 -3.21 6.09
C HIS A 57 10.96 -4.72 6.32
N ARG A 58 10.50 -5.23 7.47
CA ARG A 58 10.59 -6.68 7.76
C ARG A 58 9.77 -7.51 6.78
N TYR A 59 8.58 -7.05 6.42
CA TYR A 59 7.75 -7.71 5.42
C TYR A 59 8.41 -7.71 4.05
N PHE A 60 8.95 -6.57 3.61
CA PHE A 60 9.70 -6.45 2.36
C PHE A 60 10.91 -7.39 2.30
N ASN A 61 11.69 -7.52 3.37
CA ASN A 61 12.81 -8.47 3.40
C ASN A 61 12.36 -9.92 3.25
N ARG A 62 11.24 -10.31 3.88
CA ARG A 62 10.67 -11.66 3.71
C ARG A 62 10.17 -11.89 2.28
N LEU A 63 9.55 -10.87 1.68
CA LEU A 63 9.09 -10.89 0.29
C LEU A 63 10.26 -11.12 -0.67
N LEU A 64 11.34 -10.33 -0.55
CA LEU A 64 12.54 -10.49 -1.37
C LEU A 64 13.21 -11.86 -1.16
N THR A 65 13.26 -12.34 0.07
CA THR A 65 13.82 -13.67 0.38
C THR A 65 13.02 -14.77 -0.30
N TYR A 66 11.69 -14.69 -0.24
CA TYR A 66 10.79 -15.62 -0.92
C TYR A 66 10.97 -15.58 -2.44
N MET A 67 10.97 -14.38 -3.03
CA MET A 67 11.15 -14.21 -4.48
C MET A 67 12.47 -14.79 -4.97
N LYS A 68 13.56 -14.51 -4.25
CA LYS A 68 14.88 -15.08 -4.56
C LYS A 68 14.88 -16.61 -4.47
N ALA A 69 14.23 -17.18 -3.46
CA ALA A 69 14.14 -18.63 -3.29
C ALA A 69 13.28 -19.32 -4.38
N GLN A 70 12.36 -18.58 -4.99
CA GLN A 70 11.42 -19.09 -6.00
C GLN A 70 11.76 -18.64 -7.43
N ASN A 71 12.91 -17.97 -7.65
CA ASN A 71 13.31 -17.38 -8.93
C ASN A 71 12.20 -16.52 -9.56
N ARG A 72 11.65 -15.59 -8.77
CA ARG A 72 10.63 -14.62 -9.20
C ARG A 72 11.24 -13.25 -9.33
N ASP A 73 10.88 -12.53 -10.38
CA ASP A 73 11.43 -11.21 -10.71
C ASP A 73 10.47 -10.09 -10.40
N SER A 74 9.17 -10.41 -10.26
CA SER A 74 8.16 -9.41 -9.90
C SER A 74 7.13 -9.90 -8.90
N PHE A 75 6.67 -8.96 -8.07
CA PHE A 75 5.44 -9.09 -7.28
C PHE A 75 4.48 -7.96 -7.65
N VAL A 76 3.21 -8.28 -7.79
CA VAL A 76 2.16 -7.31 -8.12
C VAL A 76 0.91 -7.62 -7.29
N PRO A 77 0.43 -6.71 -6.43
CA PRO A 77 -0.86 -6.88 -5.81
C PRO A 77 -1.98 -6.61 -6.84
N GLY A 78 -3.01 -7.44 -6.83
CA GLY A 78 -4.24 -7.25 -7.60
C GLY A 78 -5.17 -6.23 -6.94
N GLU A 79 -6.36 -6.10 -7.50
CA GLU A 79 -7.46 -5.27 -6.97
C GLU A 79 -8.42 -6.12 -6.11
N PRO A 80 -9.18 -5.51 -5.18
CA PRO A 80 -10.20 -6.22 -4.43
C PRO A 80 -11.33 -6.68 -5.36
N ASP A 81 -12.00 -7.78 -5.01
CA ASP A 81 -13.17 -8.26 -5.76
C ASP A 81 -14.31 -7.23 -5.82
N ASN A 82 -14.48 -6.45 -4.75
CA ASN A 82 -15.43 -5.34 -4.70
C ASN A 82 -14.68 -4.00 -4.69
N THR A 83 -14.64 -3.36 -5.86
CA THR A 83 -14.00 -2.06 -6.08
C THR A 83 -14.85 -0.87 -5.63
N ASP A 84 -16.14 -1.06 -5.36
CA ASP A 84 -17.04 0.03 -4.95
C ASP A 84 -17.02 0.26 -3.44
N ALA A 85 -16.72 -0.79 -2.68
CA ALA A 85 -16.65 -0.75 -1.22
C ALA A 85 -15.35 -0.07 -0.73
N THR A 86 -15.29 1.25 -0.89
CA THR A 86 -14.11 2.09 -0.60
C THR A 86 -14.25 2.91 0.68
N GLU A 87 -13.11 3.26 1.26
CA GLU A 87 -12.98 4.19 2.38
C GLU A 87 -11.88 5.23 2.09
N GLY A 88 -11.93 6.36 2.79
CA GLY A 88 -10.94 7.43 2.66
C GLY A 88 -9.53 6.97 3.01
N PHE A 89 -8.52 7.51 2.31
CA PHE A 89 -7.13 7.09 2.47
C PHE A 89 -6.53 7.46 3.84
N LEU A 90 -6.99 8.57 4.41
CA LEU A 90 -6.56 9.06 5.72
C LEU A 90 -7.79 9.51 6.50
N ASP A 91 -8.01 8.94 7.68
CA ASP A 91 -9.05 9.41 8.59
C ASP A 91 -8.58 10.67 9.34
N LEU A 92 -8.44 11.76 8.59
CA LEU A 92 -7.98 13.05 9.09
C LEU A 92 -8.90 14.18 8.60
N ASN A 93 -9.38 15.00 9.54
CA ASN A 93 -10.30 16.10 9.26
C ASN A 93 -9.62 17.38 8.71
N SER A 94 -8.32 17.34 8.41
CA SER A 94 -7.58 18.51 7.94
C SER A 94 -8.04 18.94 6.54
N GLY A 95 -8.34 20.23 6.36
CA GLY A 95 -8.88 20.75 5.10
C GLY A 95 -7.96 20.57 3.88
N TYR A 96 -6.64 20.46 4.07
CA TYR A 96 -5.71 20.16 2.98
C TYR A 96 -5.85 18.71 2.51
N ILE A 97 -6.10 17.75 3.40
CA ILE A 97 -6.28 16.33 3.02
C ILE A 97 -7.55 16.18 2.20
N LYS A 98 -8.68 16.76 2.66
CA LYS A 98 -9.95 16.72 1.93
C LYS A 98 -9.87 17.31 0.52
N ARG A 99 -9.00 18.30 0.31
CA ARG A 99 -8.79 18.91 -1.01
C ARG A 99 -8.11 17.95 -1.98
N TYR A 100 -7.16 17.15 -1.50
CA TYR A 100 -6.34 16.25 -2.31
C TYR A 100 -6.75 14.78 -2.18
N GLU A 101 -7.88 14.48 -1.53
CA GLU A 101 -8.37 13.11 -1.34
C GLU A 101 -8.63 12.40 -2.67
N HIS A 102 -9.10 13.14 -3.68
CA HIS A 102 -9.31 12.65 -5.05
C HIS A 102 -8.02 12.34 -5.81
N GLU A 103 -6.85 12.77 -5.31
CA GLU A 103 -5.52 12.47 -5.89
C GLU A 103 -4.84 11.27 -5.19
N LEU A 104 -5.42 10.77 -4.11
CA LEU A 104 -4.89 9.66 -3.32
C LEU A 104 -5.46 8.32 -3.76
N PRO A 105 -4.73 7.21 -3.56
CA PRO A 105 -5.24 5.89 -3.88
C PRO A 105 -6.39 5.48 -2.97
N LYS A 106 -7.26 4.62 -3.51
CA LYS A 106 -8.41 4.07 -2.81
C LYS A 106 -7.98 3.09 -1.72
N GLN A 107 -8.78 3.00 -0.67
CA GLN A 107 -8.74 1.88 0.28
C GLN A 107 -10.04 1.11 0.19
N SER A 108 -9.97 -0.21 0.31
CA SER A 108 -11.15 -1.05 0.47
C SER A 108 -11.59 -1.09 1.93
N THR A 109 -12.87 -1.35 2.15
CA THR A 109 -13.41 -1.75 3.46
C THR A 109 -12.80 -3.09 3.94
N GLN A 110 -12.27 -3.91 3.02
CA GLN A 110 -11.75 -5.25 3.28
C GLN A 110 -10.22 -5.34 3.23
N SER A 111 -9.65 -6.20 4.07
CA SER A 111 -8.22 -6.56 4.00
C SER A 111 -7.97 -7.55 2.86
N PRO A 112 -6.77 -7.56 2.24
CA PRO A 112 -5.58 -6.76 2.54
C PRO A 112 -5.54 -5.36 1.93
N TRP A 113 -6.57 -4.90 1.20
CA TRP A 113 -6.54 -3.64 0.46
C TRP A 113 -6.80 -2.38 1.32
N LYS A 114 -6.16 -2.30 2.49
CA LYS A 114 -6.40 -1.23 3.47
C LYS A 114 -5.13 -0.88 4.25
N LEU A 115 -5.06 0.38 4.69
CA LEU A 115 -4.09 0.84 5.68
C LEU A 115 -4.74 0.82 7.07
N HIS A 116 -4.26 -0.05 7.96
CA HIS A 116 -4.74 -0.05 9.34
C HIS A 116 -4.04 1.05 10.14
N GLN A 117 -4.79 1.92 10.82
CA GLN A 117 -4.25 2.82 11.84
C GLN A 117 -4.13 2.09 13.20
N ASN A 118 -3.68 0.83 13.16
CA ASN A 118 -3.57 -0.04 14.34
C ASN A 118 -2.35 -0.96 14.21
N TYR A 119 -1.39 -0.78 15.11
CA TYR A 119 -0.13 -1.52 15.12
C TYR A 119 -0.31 -3.04 15.18
N PHE A 120 -1.20 -3.55 16.03
CA PHE A 120 -1.35 -4.99 16.21
C PHE A 120 -1.97 -5.68 14.99
N LYS A 121 -2.96 -5.03 14.34
CA LYS A 121 -3.55 -5.51 13.08
C LYS A 121 -2.49 -5.58 11.98
N ASP A 122 -1.69 -4.52 11.84
CA ASP A 122 -0.61 -4.48 10.86
C ASP A 122 0.50 -5.47 11.16
N TRP A 123 0.92 -5.59 12.42
CA TRP A 123 1.92 -6.57 12.83
C TRP A 123 1.49 -7.98 12.45
N TRP A 124 0.23 -8.34 12.68
CA TRP A 124 -0.29 -9.66 12.31
C TRP A 124 -0.37 -9.84 10.79
N ALA A 125 -0.82 -8.83 10.04
CA ALA A 125 -0.92 -8.87 8.59
C ALA A 125 0.46 -8.92 7.89
N LEU A 126 1.44 -8.19 8.41
CA LEU A 126 2.80 -8.05 7.85
C LEU A 126 3.78 -9.10 8.39
N ARG A 127 3.47 -9.82 9.46
CA ARG A 127 4.31 -10.94 9.96
C ARG A 127 4.16 -12.21 9.13
N ARG A 128 3.04 -12.37 8.43
CA ARG A 128 2.72 -13.57 7.63
C ARG A 128 3.69 -13.78 6.48
N ASN A 129 3.78 -15.04 6.04
CA ASN A 129 4.57 -15.42 4.88
C ASN A 129 3.93 -14.82 3.61
N PRO A 130 4.66 -14.02 2.81
CA PRO A 130 4.16 -13.43 1.57
C PRO A 130 3.62 -14.44 0.56
N ALA A 131 4.08 -15.69 0.60
CA ALA A 131 3.57 -16.75 -0.27
C ALA A 131 2.07 -17.04 -0.08
N ASN A 132 1.52 -16.73 1.10
CA ASN A 132 0.11 -16.99 1.45
C ASN A 132 -0.76 -15.73 1.33
N ASP A 133 -0.23 -14.67 0.72
CA ASP A 133 -0.93 -13.41 0.64
C ASP A 133 -1.97 -13.41 -0.48
N VAL A 134 -3.23 -13.24 -0.09
CA VAL A 134 -4.36 -13.17 -1.01
C VAL A 134 -4.19 -11.95 -1.92
N GLY A 135 -4.42 -12.15 -3.21
CA GLY A 135 -4.32 -11.10 -4.22
C GLY A 135 -2.90 -10.65 -4.53
N LEU A 136 -1.86 -11.31 -4.02
CA LEU A 136 -0.47 -11.02 -4.41
C LEU A 136 0.00 -12.03 -5.46
N THR A 137 0.33 -11.54 -6.66
CA THR A 137 0.82 -12.38 -7.75
C THR A 137 2.33 -12.24 -7.87
N PHE A 138 3.02 -13.36 -8.10
CA PHE A 138 4.45 -13.41 -8.37
C PHE A 138 4.67 -13.86 -9.82
N ARG A 139 5.54 -13.18 -10.57
CA ARG A 139 5.98 -13.62 -11.89
C ARG A 139 7.46 -13.90 -11.86
#